data_AF-A0A3R9ZHN3-F1
#
_entry.id   AF-A0A3R9ZHN3-F1
#
_cell.length_a   1.000
_cell.length_b   1.000
_cell.length_c   1.000
_cell.angle_alpha   90.00
_cell.angle_beta   90.00
_cell.angle_gamma   90.00
#
_symmetry.space_group_name_H-M   'P 1'
#
loop_
_entity.id
_entity.type
_entity.pdbx_description
1 polymer ?
#
loop_
_entity_poly.entity_id
_entity_poly.type
_entity_poly.pdbx_seq_one_letter_code
_entity_poly.pdbx_strand_id
1 'polypeptide(L)' 'MIFLDDSLGNWIVANDRRELLDALLARLPHQPDNEALTYIAAGCLGCIPTDIIIEDDTQK' A
#
# COMPACT_ATOMS: atom_id res chain seq x y z
N MET A 1 -7.09 9.51 13.99
CA MET A 1 -8.08 9.19 12.95
C MET A 1 -7.57 9.71 11.61
N ILE A 2 -7.47 8.83 10.63
CA ILE A 2 -6.95 9.06 9.29
C ILE A 2 -8.10 8.77 8.31
N PHE A 3 -8.26 9.63 7.31
CA PHE A 3 -9.27 9.50 6.27
C PHE A 3 -8.58 9.43 4.91
N LEU A 4 -8.94 8.41 4.13
CA LEU A 4 -8.46 8.21 2.76
C LEU A 4 -9.67 8.09 1.83
N ASP A 5 -9.74 8.99 0.86
CA ASP A 5 -10.74 8.99 -0.22
C ASP A 5 -10.13 8.30 -1.43
N ASP A 6 -10.76 7.23 -1.92
CA ASP A 6 -10.30 6.50 -3.10
C ASP A 6 -10.75 7.15 -4.43
N SER A 7 -11.31 8.37 -4.39
CA SER A 7 -11.81 9.14 -5.54
C SER A 7 -13.01 8.51 -6.26
N LEU A 8 -13.37 7.27 -5.91
CA LEU A 8 -14.51 6.51 -6.42
C LEU A 8 -15.68 6.52 -5.42
N GLY A 9 -15.59 7.34 -4.37
CA GLY A 9 -16.61 7.50 -3.34
C GLY A 9 -16.53 6.49 -2.21
N ASN A 10 -15.47 5.66 -2.14
CA ASN A 10 -15.22 4.85 -0.95
C ASN A 10 -14.24 5.55 -0.02
N TRP A 11 -14.49 5.36 1.28
CA TRP A 11 -13.70 5.97 2.35
C TRP A 11 -13.03 4.88 3.16
N ILE A 12 -11.73 5.03 3.37
CA ILE A 12 -10.99 4.25 4.37
C ILE A 12 -10.85 5.13 5.61
N VAL A 13 -11.35 4.64 6.73
CA VAL A 13 -11.26 5.28 8.04
C VAL A 13 -10.45 4.38 8.95
N ALA A 14 -9.40 4.93 9.57
CA ALA A 14 -8.54 4.21 10.50
C ALA A 14 -8.19 5.07 11.71
N ASN A 15 -8.06 4.47 12.89
CA ASN A 15 -7.70 5.19 14.10
C ASN A 15 -6.19 5.48 14.15
N ASP A 16 -5.38 4.55 13.67
CA ASP A 16 -3.92 4.62 13.61
C ASP A 16 -3.36 4.06 12.27
N ARG A 17 -2.03 4.07 12.15
CA ARG A 17 -1.33 3.61 10.93
C ARG A 17 -1.44 2.11 10.69
N ARG A 18 -1.56 1.31 11.75
CA ARG A 18 -1.68 -0.15 11.64
C ARG A 18 -3.06 -0.51 11.08
N GLU A 19 -4.12 0.05 11.64
CA GLU A 19 -5.48 -0.14 11.12
C GLU A 19 -5.59 0.31 9.66
N LEU A 20 -4.93 1.41 9.31
CA LEU A 20 -4.90 1.87 7.92
C LEU A 20 -4.21 0.87 6.99
N LEU A 21 -3.06 0.35 7.40
CA LEU A 21 -2.31 -0.65 6.62
C LEU A 21 -3.14 -1.92 6.44
N ASP A 22 -3.77 -2.43 7.51
CA ASP A 22 -4.62 -3.61 7.45
C ASP A 22 -5.80 -3.40 6.47
N ALA A 23 -6.42 -2.21 6.49
CA ALA A 23 -7.50 -1.86 5.56
C ALA A 23 -7.03 -1.74 4.10
N LEU A 24 -5.83 -1.23 3.85
CA LEU A 24 -5.24 -1.15 2.51
C LEU A 24 -4.90 -2.55 1.97
N LEU A 25 -4.26 -3.40 2.79
CA LEU A 25 -3.92 -4.77 2.43
C LEU A 25 -5.17 -5.60 2.13
N ALA A 26 -6.26 -5.41 2.88
CA ALA A 26 -7.53 -6.10 2.64
C ALA A 26 -8.21 -5.72 1.30
N ARG A 27 -7.83 -4.60 0.68
CA ARG A 27 -8.35 -4.15 -0.62
C ARG A 27 -7.47 -4.57 -1.80
N LEU A 28 -6.27 -5.10 -1.55
CA LEU A 28 -5.42 -5.59 -2.62
C LEU A 28 -6.08 -6.77 -3.33
N PRO A 29 -5.96 -6.88 -4.67
CA PRO A 29 -6.38 -8.08 -5.38
C PRO A 29 -5.53 -9.27 -4.94
N HIS A 30 -5.99 -10.50 -5.22
CA HIS A 30 -5.29 -11.72 -4.81
C HIS A 30 -3.82 -11.78 -5.33
N GLN A 31 -3.56 -11.18 -6.49
CA GLN A 31 -2.23 -10.95 -7.04
C GLN A 31 -2.07 -9.44 -7.26
N PRO A 32 -1.61 -8.68 -6.26
CA PRO A 32 -1.32 -7.27 -6.42
C PRO A 32 -0.12 -7.08 -7.34
N ASP A 33 -0.15 -6.03 -8.16
CA ASP A 33 0.99 -5.65 -8.96
C ASP A 33 2.11 -5.05 -8.09
N ASN A 34 3.31 -5.04 -8.66
CA ASN A 34 4.51 -4.50 -8.02
C ASN A 34 4.37 -3.01 -7.70
N GLU A 35 3.57 -2.27 -8.47
CA GLU A 35 3.33 -0.84 -8.26
C GLU A 35 2.57 -0.61 -6.95
N ALA A 36 1.42 -1.27 -6.75
CA ALA A 36 0.63 -1.18 -5.53
C ALA A 36 1.44 -1.59 -4.29
N LEU A 37 2.23 -2.67 -4.40
CA LEU A 37 3.12 -3.12 -3.33
C LEU A 37 4.20 -2.08 -3.01
N THR A 38 4.74 -1.41 -4.03
CA THR A 38 5.74 -0.35 -3.89
C THR A 38 5.18 0.85 -3.13
N TYR A 39 3.98 1.32 -3.46
CA TYR A 39 3.35 2.43 -2.76
C TYR A 39 3.07 2.12 -1.29
N ILE A 40 2.62 0.90 -0.99
CA ILE A 40 2.39 0.46 0.39
C ILE A 40 3.73 0.40 1.15
N ALA A 41 4.77 -0.18 0.56
CA ALA A 41 6.10 -0.25 1.17
C ALA A 41 6.68 1.13 1.47
N ALA A 42 6.57 2.06 0.51
CA ALA A 42 7.00 3.45 0.69
C ALA A 42 6.25 4.13 1.85
N GLY A 43 4.93 3.94 1.93
CA GLY A 43 4.11 4.43 3.04
C GLY A 43 4.52 3.86 4.40
N CYS A 44 4.85 2.57 4.46
CA CYS A 44 5.32 1.90 5.69
C CYS A 44 6.70 2.38 6.14
N LEU A 45 7.61 2.66 5.20
CA LEU A 45 8.98 3.08 5.48
C LEU A 45 9.14 4.61 5.60
N GLY A 46 8.11 5.38 5.22
CA GLY A 46 8.15 6.84 5.25
C GLY A 46 9.06 7.43 4.18
N CYS A 47 9.19 6.76 3.03
CA CYS A 47 9.96 7.22 1.88
C CYS A 47 9.07 7.40 0.64
N ILE A 48 9.67 7.74 -0.50
CA ILE A 48 8.95 7.83 -1.77
C ILE A 48 9.04 6.50 -2.55
N PRO A 49 8.05 6.17 -3.40
CA PRO A 49 8.03 4.94 -4.21
C PRO A 49 9.33 4.64 -4.96
N THR A 50 10.01 5.67 -5.47
CA THR A 50 11.26 5.53 -6.23
C THR A 50 12.45 5.07 -5.39
N ASP A 51 12.35 5.11 -4.06
CA ASP A 51 13.38 4.61 -3.14
C ASP A 51 13.25 3.10 -2.92
N ILE A 52 12.15 2.48 -3.36
CA ILE A 52 11.89 1.05 -3.20
C ILE A 52 12.45 0.29 -4.41
N ILE A 53 13.29 -0.70 -4.14
CA ILE A 53 13.86 -1.60 -5.15
C ILE A 53 13.13 -2.94 -5.03
N ILE A 54 12.53 -3.40 -6.13
CA ILE A 54 11.96 -4.74 -6.24
C ILE A 54 12.97 -5.61 -6.98
N GLU A 55 13.42 -6.68 -6.33
CA GLU A 55 14.25 -7.71 -6.95
C GLU A 55 13.34 -8.85 -7.45
N ASP A 56 13.32 -9.08 -8.76
CA ASP A 56 12.66 -10.25 -9.35
C ASP A 56 13.62 -11.44 -9.25
N ASP A 57 13.33 -12.38 -8.34
CA ASP A 57 14.13 -13.60 -8.14
C ASP A 57 13.91 -14.66 -9.24
N THR A 58 13.20 -14.32 -10.33
CA THR A 58 12.87 -15.21 -11.46
C THR A 58 14.03 -15.48 -12.43
N GLN A 59 15.25 -15.02 -12.13
CA GLN A 59 16.46 -15.24 -12.95
C GLN A 59 17.55 -16.10 -12.28
N LYS A 60 17.26 -16.84 -11.20
CA LYS A 60 18.20 -17.82 -10.62
C LYS A 60 17.91 -19.26 -11.03
#